data_AF-A0ABD6F347-F1
#
_entry.id   AF-A0ABD6F347-F1
#
_cell.length_a   1.000
_cell.length_b   1.000
_cell.length_c   1.000
_cell.angle_alpha   90.00
_cell.angle_beta   90.00
_cell.angle_gamma   90.00
#
_symmetry.space_group_name_H-M   'P 1'
#
loop_
_entity.id
_entity.type
_entity.pdbx_description
1 polymer ?
#
loop_
_entity_poly.entity_id
_entity_poly.type
_entity_poly.pdbx_seq_one_letter_code
_entity_poly.pdbx_strand_id
1 'polypeptide(L)'
;MGDVEELLDKESRKLTNAELIELEEERVAKEEKREAEKEEEQPERKFTTKGLSEGLSLLNKLLIHFEAMDPNIERFARIERMAHDMFRSYREIFEEKKKHTIQKKLTMFMKKPTPVTQTAASDDDIDDPQPSTSGQ
;
A
#
# COMPACT_ATOMS: atom_id res chain seq x y z
N MET A 1 29.89 57.74 9.56
CA MET A 1 28.50 57.80 10.04
C MET A 1 27.58 57.56 8.86
N GLY A 2 27.65 56.37 8.24
CA GLY A 2 26.93 56.06 6.99
C GLY A 2 26.26 54.68 6.98
N ASP A 3 26.81 53.71 7.71
CA ASP A 3 26.29 52.33 7.83
C ASP A 3 24.85 52.25 8.35
N VAL A 4 24.45 53.16 9.25
CA VAL A 4 23.11 53.15 9.86
C VAL A 4 22.08 53.86 8.96
N GLU A 5 22.50 54.90 8.22
CA GLU A 5 21.63 55.58 7.25
C GLU A 5 21.34 54.70 6.03
N GLU A 6 22.34 53.99 5.49
CA GLU A 6 22.13 53.07 4.36
C GLU A 6 21.21 51.89 4.71
N LEU A 7 21.17 51.47 5.99
CA LEU A 7 20.29 50.40 6.46
C LEU A 7 18.84 50.87 6.61
N LEU A 8 18.63 52.07 7.15
CA LEU A 8 17.32 52.71 7.24
C LEU A 8 16.73 53.01 5.85
N ASP A 9 17.56 53.36 4.87
CA ASP A 9 17.09 53.63 3.50
C ASP A 9 16.64 52.35 2.77
N LYS A 10 17.20 51.18 3.12
CA LYS A 10 16.76 49.87 2.62
C LYS A 10 15.43 49.41 3.23
N GLU A 11 15.15 49.72 4.50
CA GLU A 11 13.84 49.47 5.12
C GLU A 11 12.77 50.48 4.70
N SER A 12 13.14 51.72 4.40
CA SER A 12 12.19 52.76 3.97
C SER A 12 11.86 52.70 2.47
N ARG A 13 12.72 52.03 1.68
CA ARG A 13 12.49 51.76 0.26
C ARG A 13 11.24 50.91 0.06
N LYS A 14 10.27 51.46 -0.65
CA LYS A 14 9.11 50.70 -1.16
C LYS A 14 9.60 49.60 -2.10
N LEU A 15 9.18 48.36 -1.83
CA LEU A 15 9.34 47.23 -2.74
C LEU A 15 8.83 47.62 -4.13
N THR A 16 9.63 47.34 -5.15
CA THR A 16 9.22 47.48 -6.54
C THR A 16 8.20 46.41 -6.90
N ASN A 17 7.38 46.66 -7.93
CA ASN A 17 6.40 45.66 -8.39
C ASN A 17 7.05 44.33 -8.79
N ALA A 18 8.31 44.33 -9.24
CA ALA A 18 9.05 43.11 -9.56
C ALA A 18 9.38 42.29 -8.30
N GLU A 19 9.90 42.94 -7.24
CA GLU A 19 10.19 42.28 -5.96
C GLU A 19 8.92 41.76 -5.27
N LEU A 20 7.78 42.44 -5.45
CA LEU A 20 6.48 41.97 -4.97
C LEU A 20 5.99 40.71 -5.72
N ILE A 21 6.27 40.60 -7.02
CA ILE A 21 5.95 39.39 -7.80
C ILE A 21 6.85 38.23 -7.38
N GLU A 22 8.16 38.46 -7.22
CA GLU A 22 9.12 37.44 -6.78
C GLU A 22 8.77 36.86 -5.39
N LEU A 23 8.35 37.72 -4.45
CA LEU A 23 7.88 37.29 -3.12
C LEU A 23 6.54 36.53 -3.16
N GLU A 24 5.66 36.84 -4.11
CA GLU A 24 4.41 36.10 -4.34
C GLU A 24 4.74 34.71 -4.90
N GLU A 25 5.61 34.63 -5.91
CA GLU A 25 6.07 33.39 -6.54
C GLU A 25 6.82 32.48 -5.55
N GLU A 26 7.71 33.01 -4.69
CA GLU A 26 8.36 32.22 -3.63
C GLU A 26 7.32 31.68 -2.64
N ARG A 27 6.32 32.49 -2.25
CA ARG A 27 5.28 32.05 -1.31
C ARG A 27 4.42 30.94 -1.91
N VAL A 28 3.98 31.10 -3.16
CA VAL A 28 3.21 30.09 -3.89
C VAL A 28 4.01 28.80 -4.03
N ALA A 29 5.25 28.85 -4.53
CA ALA A 29 6.10 27.66 -4.69
C ALA A 29 6.37 26.94 -3.35
N LYS A 30 6.47 27.68 -2.25
CA LYS A 30 6.65 27.15 -0.89
C LYS A 30 5.37 26.56 -0.30
N GLU A 31 4.21 27.07 -0.68
CA GLU A 31 2.90 26.53 -0.32
C GLU A 31 2.62 25.26 -1.13
N GLU A 32 2.79 25.28 -2.45
CA GLU A 32 2.72 24.10 -3.34
C GLU A 32 3.66 22.98 -2.88
N LYS A 33 4.92 23.30 -2.54
CA LYS A 33 5.88 22.30 -2.01
C LYS A 33 5.40 21.70 -0.68
N ARG A 34 4.81 22.50 0.20
CA ARG A 34 4.24 22.02 1.47
C ARG A 34 2.99 21.17 1.27
N GLU A 35 2.18 21.44 0.26
CA GLU A 35 1.02 20.61 -0.08
C GLU A 35 1.47 19.28 -0.69
N ALA A 36 2.43 19.31 -1.62
CA ALA A 36 3.03 18.11 -2.20
C ALA A 36 3.71 17.21 -1.15
N GLU A 37 4.53 17.78 -0.24
CA GLU A 37 5.15 17.04 0.86
C GLU A 37 4.10 16.38 1.78
N LYS A 38 2.95 17.04 1.98
CA LYS A 38 1.84 16.55 2.82
C LYS A 38 0.97 15.49 2.14
N GLU A 39 1.05 15.39 0.81
CA GLU A 39 0.45 14.32 0.02
C GLU A 39 1.41 13.11 -0.09
N GLU A 40 2.73 13.33 -0.22
CA GLU A 40 3.75 12.27 -0.21
C GLU A 40 3.97 11.62 1.16
N GLU A 41 3.92 12.36 2.27
CA GLU A 41 4.26 11.83 3.61
C GLU A 41 3.15 10.94 4.22
N GLN A 42 1.92 10.95 3.67
CA GLN A 42 0.85 10.10 4.19
C GLN A 42 1.01 8.63 3.76
N PRO A 43 1.15 7.68 4.69
CA PRO A 43 1.26 6.27 4.33
C PRO A 43 -0.01 5.81 3.59
N GLU A 44 0.19 5.21 2.41
CA GLU A 44 -0.89 4.81 1.50
C GLU A 44 -2.02 4.08 2.26
N ARG A 45 -3.24 4.66 2.23
CA ARG A 45 -4.40 4.18 3.01
C ARG A 45 -4.90 2.85 2.48
N LYS A 46 -4.25 1.75 2.89
CA LYS A 46 -4.50 0.39 2.41
C LYS A 46 -5.32 -0.43 3.40
N PHE A 47 -6.36 -1.09 2.91
CA PHE A 47 -7.06 -2.12 3.68
C PHE A 47 -6.14 -3.32 3.93
N THR A 48 -5.90 -3.62 5.22
CA THR A 48 -5.25 -4.84 5.68
C THR A 48 -6.29 -5.86 6.14
N THR A 49 -6.00 -7.15 6.00
CA THR A 49 -6.90 -8.22 6.47
C THR A 49 -7.17 -8.11 7.96
N LYS A 50 -6.14 -7.73 8.75
CA LYS A 50 -6.24 -7.48 10.19
C LYS A 50 -7.18 -6.29 10.48
N GLY A 51 -6.91 -5.12 9.91
CA GLY A 51 -7.72 -3.92 10.17
C GLY A 51 -9.19 -4.07 9.75
N LEU A 52 -9.46 -4.77 8.63
CA LEU A 52 -10.83 -5.12 8.25
C LEU A 52 -11.49 -6.07 9.25
N SER A 53 -10.78 -7.10 9.74
CA SER A 53 -11.34 -8.00 10.77
C SER A 53 -11.62 -7.29 12.10
N GLU A 54 -10.76 -6.33 12.48
CA GLU A 54 -10.93 -5.52 13.68
C GLU A 54 -12.12 -4.57 13.55
N GLY A 55 -12.26 -3.86 12.42
CA GLY A 55 -13.40 -2.99 12.13
C GLY A 55 -14.74 -3.74 12.11
N LEU A 56 -14.79 -4.90 11.47
CA LEU A 56 -15.99 -5.75 11.48
C LEU A 56 -16.30 -6.34 12.88
N SER A 57 -15.28 -6.61 13.70
CA SER A 57 -15.47 -7.03 15.09
C SER A 57 -16.03 -5.90 15.95
N LEU A 58 -15.56 -4.66 15.76
CA LEU A 58 -16.08 -3.47 16.44
C LEU A 58 -17.56 -3.21 16.06
N LEU A 59 -17.92 -3.37 14.79
CA LEU A 59 -19.32 -3.28 14.34
C LEU A 59 -20.21 -4.30 15.07
N ASN A 60 -19.81 -5.57 15.13
CA ASN A 60 -20.58 -6.60 15.82
C ASN A 60 -20.73 -6.31 17.33
N LYS A 61 -19.67 -5.82 18.00
CA LYS A 61 -19.73 -5.41 19.41
C LYS A 61 -20.71 -4.25 19.62
N LEU A 62 -20.72 -3.28 18.71
CA LEU A 62 -21.64 -2.14 18.75
C LEU A 62 -23.10 -2.59 18.59
N LEU A 63 -23.37 -3.51 17.66
CA LEU A 63 -24.70 -4.08 17.45
C LEU A 63 -25.19 -4.83 18.70
N ILE A 64 -24.39 -5.74 19.26
CA ILE A 64 -24.72 -6.48 20.50
C ILE A 64 -24.97 -5.51 21.67
N HIS A 65 -24.21 -4.42 21.77
CA HIS A 65 -24.40 -3.42 22.82
C HIS A 65 -25.76 -2.69 22.69
N PHE A 66 -26.16 -2.34 21.46
CA PHE A 66 -27.48 -1.75 21.22
C PHE A 66 -28.63 -2.75 21.35
N GLU A 67 -28.45 -4.01 20.95
CA GLU A 67 -29.43 -5.08 21.14
C GLU A 67 -29.84 -5.22 22.63
N ALA A 68 -28.84 -5.21 23.52
CA ALA A 68 -29.06 -5.29 24.97
C ALA A 68 -29.70 -4.04 25.60
N MET A 69 -29.66 -2.89 24.92
CA MET A 69 -30.22 -1.62 25.39
C MET A 69 -31.55 -1.23 24.73
N ASP A 70 -31.87 -1.78 23.56
CA ASP A 70 -33.06 -1.40 22.79
C ASP A 70 -34.27 -2.26 23.19
N PRO A 71 -35.28 -1.71 23.89
CA PRO A 71 -36.50 -2.45 24.22
C PRO A 71 -37.39 -2.73 22.99
N ASN A 72 -37.08 -2.15 21.82
CA ASN A 72 -37.80 -2.35 20.57
C ASN A 72 -36.97 -3.21 19.60
N ILE A 73 -37.26 -4.51 19.62
CA ILE A 73 -36.61 -5.53 18.78
C ILE A 73 -36.76 -5.22 17.28
N GLU A 74 -37.90 -4.69 16.82
CA GLU A 74 -38.11 -4.36 15.41
C GLU A 74 -37.23 -3.20 14.94
N ARG A 75 -37.08 -2.18 15.80
CA ARG A 75 -36.17 -1.05 15.56
C ARG A 75 -34.74 -1.53 15.47
N PHE A 76 -34.30 -2.36 16.43
CA PHE A 76 -32.97 -2.95 16.42
C PHE A 76 -32.73 -3.78 15.14
N ALA A 77 -33.61 -4.73 14.81
CA ALA A 77 -33.49 -5.60 13.64
C ALA A 77 -33.53 -4.85 12.29
N ARG A 78 -34.12 -3.64 12.25
CA ARG A 78 -34.00 -2.73 11.10
C ARG A 78 -32.61 -2.09 11.03
N ILE A 79 -32.09 -1.60 12.15
CA ILE A 79 -30.76 -0.96 12.23
C ILE A 79 -29.64 -1.96 11.94
N GLU A 80 -29.69 -3.16 12.52
CA GLU A 80 -28.74 -4.25 12.30
C GLU A 80 -28.60 -4.58 10.80
N ARG A 81 -29.74 -4.79 10.11
CA ARG A 81 -29.78 -5.05 8.67
C ARG A 81 -29.16 -3.91 7.86
N MET A 82 -29.55 -2.66 8.15
CA MET A 82 -28.99 -1.48 7.50
C MET A 82 -27.48 -1.38 7.71
N ALA A 83 -26.98 -1.68 8.91
CA ALA A 83 -25.55 -1.69 9.20
C ALA A 83 -24.81 -2.80 8.43
N HIS A 84 -25.36 -4.01 8.34
CA HIS A 84 -24.78 -5.08 7.53
C HIS A 84 -24.78 -4.77 6.03
N ASP A 85 -25.81 -4.10 5.51
CA ASP A 85 -25.84 -3.65 4.11
C ASP A 85 -24.82 -2.52 3.85
N MET A 86 -24.71 -1.53 4.73
CA MET A 86 -23.74 -0.43 4.60
C MET A 86 -22.28 -0.92 4.65
N PHE A 87 -21.98 -1.92 5.48
CA PHE A 87 -20.62 -2.48 5.62
C PHE A 87 -20.33 -3.65 4.67
N ARG A 88 -21.25 -3.97 3.73
CA ARG A 88 -21.12 -5.09 2.80
C ARG A 88 -19.84 -5.01 1.96
N SER A 89 -19.53 -3.84 1.40
CA SER A 89 -18.33 -3.62 0.56
C SER A 89 -17.02 -3.91 1.31
N TYR A 90 -16.91 -3.53 2.59
CA TYR A 90 -15.74 -3.86 3.40
C TYR A 90 -15.62 -5.36 3.71
N ARG A 91 -16.75 -6.07 3.85
CA ARG A 91 -16.77 -7.53 3.99
C ARG A 91 -16.35 -8.23 2.70
N GLU A 92 -16.74 -7.70 1.53
CA GLU A 92 -16.32 -8.21 0.22
C GLU A 92 -14.81 -8.07 0.03
N ILE A 93 -14.23 -6.91 0.32
CA ILE A 93 -12.78 -6.68 0.30
C ILE A 93 -12.05 -7.64 1.28
N PHE A 94 -12.61 -7.84 2.48
CA PHE A 94 -12.03 -8.77 3.46
C PHE A 94 -11.97 -10.21 2.93
N GLU A 95 -13.09 -10.71 2.38
CA GLU A 95 -13.18 -12.06 1.83
C GLU A 95 -12.31 -12.23 0.58
N GLU A 96 -12.20 -11.21 -0.28
CA GLU A 96 -11.29 -11.21 -1.43
C GLU A 96 -9.82 -11.33 -0.98
N LYS A 97 -9.38 -10.53 0.00
CA LYS A 97 -8.02 -10.61 0.54
C LYS A 97 -7.75 -11.97 1.20
N LYS A 98 -8.75 -12.55 1.87
CA LYS A 98 -8.67 -13.89 2.46
C LYS A 98 -8.51 -14.96 1.36
N LYS A 99 -9.31 -14.92 0.29
CA LYS A 99 -9.22 -15.80 -0.88
C LYS A 99 -7.85 -15.72 -1.55
N HIS A 100 -7.35 -14.51 -1.85
CA HIS A 100 -6.00 -14.30 -2.41
C HIS A 100 -4.90 -14.90 -1.52
N THR A 101 -5.02 -14.74 -0.20
CA THR A 101 -4.06 -15.33 0.75
C THR A 101 -4.06 -16.86 0.71
N ILE A 102 -5.25 -17.48 0.61
CA ILE A 102 -5.40 -18.94 0.49
C ILE A 102 -4.85 -19.45 -0.85
N GLN A 103 -5.18 -18.79 -1.97
CA GLN A 103 -4.68 -19.13 -3.30
C GLN A 103 -3.15 -19.03 -3.40
N LYS A 104 -2.55 -17.97 -2.84
CA LYS A 104 -1.09 -17.79 -2.80
C LYS A 104 -0.40 -18.90 -1.99
N LYS A 105 -1.01 -19.37 -0.89
CA LYS A 105 -0.51 -20.54 -0.14
C LYS A 105 -0.61 -21.81 -0.97
N LEU A 106 -1.78 -22.10 -1.56
CA LEU A 106 -2.00 -23.33 -2.34
C LEU A 106 -1.04 -23.43 -3.55
N THR A 107 -0.86 -22.34 -4.29
CA THR A 107 0.07 -22.29 -5.43
C THR A 107 1.54 -22.44 -5.02
N MET A 108 1.91 -22.07 -3.79
CA MET A 108 3.24 -22.35 -3.24
C MET A 108 3.43 -23.84 -2.99
N PHE A 109 2.44 -24.54 -2.42
CA PHE A 109 2.50 -25.99 -2.17
C PHE A 109 2.44 -26.84 -3.45
N MET A 110 1.76 -26.38 -4.50
CA MET A 110 1.62 -27.12 -5.77
C MET A 110 2.76 -26.91 -6.76
N LYS A 111 3.71 -26.00 -6.48
CA LYS A 111 4.93 -25.89 -7.28
C LYS A 111 5.80 -27.12 -7.02
N LYS A 112 5.85 -28.01 -8.01
CA LYS A 112 6.82 -29.11 -8.06
C LYS A 112 8.24 -28.53 -7.87
N PRO A 113 9.12 -29.17 -7.10
CA PRO A 113 10.53 -28.78 -7.10
C PRO A 113 11.06 -28.89 -8.53
N THR A 114 11.67 -27.82 -9.02
CA THR A 114 12.38 -27.84 -10.30
C THR A 114 13.43 -28.93 -10.23
N PRO A 115 13.49 -29.89 -11.18
CA PRO A 115 14.61 -30.82 -11.23
C PRO A 115 15.87 -29.97 -11.45
N VAL A 116 16.83 -30.08 -10.53
CA VAL A 116 18.16 -29.48 -10.72
C VAL A 116 18.84 -30.32 -11.79
N THR A 117 18.74 -29.88 -13.05
CA THR A 117 19.58 -30.40 -14.12
C THR A 117 21.03 -30.12 -13.73
N GLN A 118 21.75 -31.16 -13.31
CA GLN A 118 23.19 -31.07 -13.13
C GLN A 118 23.82 -30.91 -14.52
N THR A 119 24.13 -29.69 -14.91
CA THR A 119 25.05 -29.42 -16.02
C THR A 119 26.45 -29.85 -15.60
N ALA A 120 26.79 -31.08 -15.94
CA ALA A 120 28.16 -31.57 -15.96
C ALA A 120 28.69 -31.50 -17.40
N ALA A 121 29.38 -30.40 -17.70
CA ALA A 121 30.50 -30.37 -18.63
C ALA A 121 31.74 -30.09 -17.75
N SER A 122 32.93 -30.64 -17.96
CA SER A 122 33.44 -31.41 -19.10
C SER A 122 34.49 -32.46 -18.62
N ASP A 123 35.39 -33.09 -19.39
CA ASP A 123 35.80 -33.02 -20.82
C ASP A 123 36.33 -34.43 -21.27
N ASP A 124 37.21 -34.47 -22.28
CA ASP A 124 37.93 -35.59 -22.94
C ASP A 124 38.62 -36.68 -22.06
N ASP A 125 38.66 -37.95 -22.54
CA ASP A 125 39.84 -38.50 -23.26
C ASP A 125 39.78 -40.02 -23.62
N ILE A 126 40.20 -40.33 -24.86
CA ILE A 126 41.00 -41.51 -25.33
C ILE A 126 40.38 -42.93 -25.56
N ASP A 127 40.67 -43.41 -26.79
CA ASP A 127 40.77 -44.76 -27.41
C ASP A 127 39.66 -45.84 -27.36
N ASP A 128 39.24 -46.19 -28.59
CA ASP A 128 38.66 -47.46 -29.04
C ASP A 128 39.71 -48.61 -28.97
N PRO A 129 39.33 -49.88 -28.83
CA PRO A 129 39.22 -50.66 -30.08
C PRO A 129 38.09 -51.70 -30.13
N GLN A 130 37.46 -51.79 -31.31
CA GLN A 130 36.60 -52.90 -31.72
C GLN A 130 37.23 -54.29 -31.54
N PRO A 131 36.39 -55.31 -31.34
CA PRO A 131 36.56 -56.58 -32.04
C PRO A 131 35.33 -56.96 -32.87
N SER A 132 35.58 -57.53 -34.05
CA SER A 132 34.55 -58.02 -34.98
C SER A 132 34.58 -59.56 -35.09
N THR A 133 33.48 -60.22 -34.72
CA THR A 133 33.07 -61.55 -35.23
C THR A 133 31.53 -61.51 -35.32
N SER A 134 30.82 -61.92 -36.38
CA SER A 134 30.90 -63.12 -37.24
C SER A 134 30.47 -64.40 -36.52
N GLY A 135 29.29 -64.93 -36.86
CA GLY A 135 28.77 -66.19 -36.31
C GLY A 135 27.29 -66.50 -36.54
N GLN A 136 26.96 -66.94 -37.78
CA GLN A 136 25.77 -67.72 -38.22
C GLN A 136 24.35 -67.16 -38.02
#